data_AF-A0A352HQR1-F1
#
_entry.id   AF-A0A352HQR1-F1
#
_cell.length_a   1.000
_cell.length_b   1.000
_cell.length_c   1.000
_cell.angle_alpha   90.00
_cell.angle_beta   90.00
_cell.angle_gamma   90.00
#
_symmetry.space_group_name_H-M   'P 1'
#
loop_
_entity.id
_entity.type
_entity.pdbx_description
1 polymer ?
#
loop_
_entity_poly.entity_id
_entity_poly.type
_entity_poly.pdbx_seq_one_letter_code
_entity_poly.pdbx_strand_id
1 'polypeptide(L)'
;YGGDVNVRWWFGKAAHEKPLTGHHLGVYGQALTYDFEWGGKGCLGGKPGGTLWDKMNWGVGLEYGYSLPVAKHFNIDFTLGVGYLTGEYQEYLPVDGCYVWQATKQRHWFGPTKAEISLVWLIGCDNCNRKKGGER
;
A
#
# COMPACT_ATOMS: atom_id res chain seq x y z
N TYR A 1 -7.71 -8.75 -0.92
CA TYR A 1 -7.70 -8.48 0.54
C TYR A 1 -6.28 -8.55 1.06
N GLY A 2 -5.89 -7.75 2.05
CA GLY A 2 -4.51 -7.76 2.52
C GLY A 2 -4.23 -6.75 3.61
N GLY A 3 -2.96 -6.64 3.97
CA GLY A 3 -2.46 -5.63 4.89
C GLY A 3 -0.97 -5.40 4.67
N ASP A 4 -0.49 -4.25 5.12
CA ASP A 4 0.92 -3.91 5.11
C ASP A 4 1.36 -3.36 6.47
N VAL A 5 2.66 -3.47 6.70
CA VAL A 5 3.35 -2.89 7.85
C VAL A 5 4.55 -2.13 7.32
N ASN A 6 4.75 -0.93 7.83
CA ASN A 6 5.84 -0.06 7.42
C ASN A 6 6.55 0.59 8.61
N VAL A 7 7.82 0.92 8.37
CA VAL A 7 8.66 1.69 9.28
C VAL A 7 9.16 2.90 8.51
N ARG A 8 8.80 4.10 8.98
CA ARG A 8 9.08 5.37 8.30
C ARG A 8 10.01 6.25 9.14
N TRP A 9 10.97 6.86 8.46
CA TRP A 9 11.82 7.90 8.99
C TRP A 9 11.49 9.24 8.33
N TRP A 10 11.23 10.25 9.16
CA TRP A 10 10.85 11.60 8.74
C TRP A 10 12.06 12.53 8.74
N PHE A 11 12.20 13.35 7.70
CA PHE A 11 13.37 14.23 7.56
C PHE A 11 13.04 15.57 6.88
N GLY A 12 13.97 16.51 7.02
CA GLY A 12 13.86 17.87 6.51
C GLY A 12 13.25 18.86 7.50
N LYS A 13 13.16 20.13 7.09
CA LYS A 13 12.76 21.24 7.97
C LYS A 13 11.35 21.05 8.54
N ALA A 14 10.40 20.62 7.71
CA ALA A 14 9.02 20.39 8.13
C ALA A 14 8.90 19.28 9.20
N ALA A 15 9.71 18.21 9.09
CA ALA A 15 9.73 17.12 10.05
C ALA A 15 10.34 17.53 11.40
N HIS A 16 11.31 18.46 11.38
CA HIS A 16 11.91 19.00 12.60
C HIS A 16 10.98 19.99 13.33
N GLU A 17 10.19 20.75 12.56
CA GLU A 17 9.16 21.64 13.13
C GLU A 17 7.98 20.85 13.69
N LYS A 18 7.60 19.75 13.04
CA LYS A 18 6.48 18.92 13.47
C LYS A 18 6.64 17.44 13.11
N PRO A 19 6.47 16.51 14.07
CA PRO A 19 6.42 15.08 13.79
C PRO A 19 5.34 14.73 12.74
N LEU A 20 5.57 13.70 11.94
CA LEU A 20 4.62 13.21 10.92
C LEU A 20 4.23 14.24 9.85
N THR A 21 5.13 15.20 9.58
CA THR A 21 4.91 16.26 8.59
C THR A 21 6.13 16.39 7.68
N GLY A 22 5.92 16.60 6.38
CA GLY A 22 6.99 16.75 5.41
C GLY A 22 7.42 15.43 4.76
N HIS A 23 8.71 15.31 4.45
CA HIS A 23 9.24 14.15 3.71
C HIS A 23 9.49 12.97 4.64
N HIS A 24 9.19 11.77 4.15
CA HIS A 24 9.58 10.53 4.83
C HIS A 24 10.06 9.48 3.83
N LEU A 25 10.92 8.59 4.32
CA LEU A 25 11.40 7.40 3.63
C LEU A 25 11.23 6.21 4.56
N GLY A 26 10.87 5.05 4.01
CA GLY A 26 10.57 3.89 4.81
C GLY A 26 10.81 2.57 4.08
N VAL A 27 10.70 1.50 4.85
CA VAL A 27 10.59 0.13 4.37
C VAL A 27 9.18 -0.36 4.65
N TYR A 28 8.63 -1.19 3.77
CA TYR A 28 7.34 -1.82 4.01
C TYR A 28 7.36 -3.29 3.60
N GLY A 29 6.53 -4.06 4.27
CA GLY A 29 6.15 -5.43 3.90
C GLY A 29 4.64 -5.49 3.75
N GLN A 30 4.15 -6.07 2.66
CA GLN A 30 2.73 -6.23 2.39
C GLN A 30 2.40 -7.68 2.06
N ALA A 31 1.23 -8.12 2.47
CA ALA A 31 0.67 -9.40 2.08
C ALA A 31 -0.73 -9.17 1.52
N LEU A 32 -0.96 -9.57 0.27
CA LEU A 32 -2.20 -9.32 -0.43
C LEU A 32 -2.68 -10.51 -1.26
N THR A 33 -3.99 -10.61 -1.40
CA THR A 33 -4.70 -11.39 -2.39
C THR A 33 -5.37 -10.43 -3.36
N TYR A 34 -5.36 -10.78 -4.64
CA TYR A 34 -5.99 -10.00 -5.69
C TYR A 34 -6.80 -10.93 -6.59
N ASP A 35 -7.88 -10.41 -7.15
CA ASP A 35 -8.65 -11.06 -8.21
C ASP A 35 -8.84 -10.02 -9.30
N PHE A 36 -8.21 -10.24 -10.45
CA PHE A 36 -8.32 -9.35 -11.60
C PHE A 36 -8.89 -10.12 -12.77
N GLU A 37 -10.03 -9.67 -13.30
CA GLU A 37 -10.61 -10.20 -14.52
C GLU A 37 -10.45 -9.19 -15.66
N TRP A 38 -9.76 -9.59 -16.74
CA TRP A 38 -9.56 -8.77 -17.93
C TRP A 38 -10.09 -9.51 -19.17
N GLY A 39 -11.22 -9.04 -19.70
CA GLY A 39 -11.74 -9.47 -21.00
C GLY A 39 -12.01 -10.97 -21.12
N GLY A 40 -12.49 -11.61 -20.03
CA GLY A 40 -12.79 -13.05 -20.01
C GLY A 40 -11.60 -13.94 -19.65
N LYS A 41 -10.55 -13.39 -19.03
CA LYS A 41 -9.49 -14.16 -18.36
C LYS A 41 -9.22 -13.56 -16.98
N GLY A 42 -9.32 -14.38 -15.95
CA GLY A 42 -9.11 -13.94 -14.58
C GLY A 42 -7.82 -14.46 -13.97
N CYS A 43 -7.21 -13.64 -13.14
CA CYS A 43 -6.00 -13.92 -12.39
C CYS A 43 -6.31 -13.84 -10.90
N LEU A 44 -6.41 -15.01 -10.25
CA LEU A 44 -6.60 -15.12 -8.82
C LEU A 44 -5.22 -15.27 -8.14
N GLY A 45 -4.84 -14.32 -7.31
CA GLY A 45 -3.71 -14.44 -6.40
C GLY A 45 -4.06 -15.33 -5.22
N GLY A 46 -3.58 -16.58 -5.24
CA GLY A 46 -3.75 -17.57 -4.16
C GLY A 46 -4.40 -18.90 -4.57
N LYS A 47 -4.21 -19.96 -3.76
CA LYS A 47 -4.80 -21.29 -4.01
C LYS A 47 -6.26 -21.41 -3.56
N PRO A 48 -7.20 -21.91 -4.37
CA PRO A 48 -8.51 -22.34 -3.90
C PRO A 48 -8.37 -23.55 -2.95
N GLY A 49 -9.07 -23.52 -1.82
CA GLY A 49 -9.08 -24.63 -0.84
C GLY A 49 -7.99 -24.66 0.23
N GLY A 50 -7.09 -23.66 0.31
CA GLY A 50 -6.02 -23.59 1.32
C GLY A 50 -6.24 -22.61 2.48
N THR A 51 -5.24 -22.50 3.36
CA THR A 51 -5.22 -21.50 4.43
C THR A 51 -4.93 -20.09 3.89
N LEU A 52 -5.15 -19.05 4.70
CA LEU A 52 -4.90 -17.66 4.32
C LEU A 52 -3.45 -17.45 3.84
N TRP A 53 -2.50 -18.16 4.46
CA TRP A 53 -1.07 -18.15 4.12
C TRP A 53 -0.76 -18.73 2.75
N ASP A 54 -1.50 -19.76 2.30
CA ASP A 54 -1.36 -20.36 0.98
C ASP A 54 -1.92 -19.47 -0.16
N LYS A 55 -2.67 -18.43 0.21
CA LYS A 55 -3.31 -17.51 -0.74
C LYS A 55 -2.57 -16.20 -0.90
N MET A 56 -1.82 -15.76 0.12
CA MET A 56 -1.21 -14.44 0.13
C MET A 56 0.00 -14.36 -0.81
N ASN A 57 0.02 -13.32 -1.64
CA ASN A 57 1.21 -12.84 -2.34
C ASN A 57 1.91 -11.83 -1.43
N TRP A 58 3.23 -11.92 -1.31
CA TRP A 58 4.01 -11.17 -0.34
C TRP A 58 4.88 -10.18 -1.11
N GLY A 59 5.00 -8.96 -0.60
CA GLY A 59 5.81 -7.92 -1.19
C GLY A 59 6.62 -7.21 -0.13
N VAL A 60 7.83 -6.81 -0.49
CA VAL A 60 8.70 -5.97 0.34
C VAL A 60 9.29 -4.87 -0.51
N GLY A 61 9.47 -3.68 0.06
CA GLY A 61 9.98 -2.55 -0.72
C GLY A 61 10.39 -1.36 0.11
N LEU A 62 10.86 -0.35 -0.62
CA LEU A 62 11.14 0.98 -0.11
C LEU A 62 10.00 1.91 -0.49
N GLU A 63 9.62 2.77 0.44
CA GLU A 63 8.62 3.80 0.22
C GLU A 63 9.21 5.19 0.46
N TYR A 64 8.73 6.14 -0.33
CA TYR A 64 8.98 7.56 -0.17
C TYR A 64 7.65 8.29 -0.22
N GLY A 65 7.50 9.29 0.63
CA GLY A 65 6.26 10.05 0.65
C GLY A 65 6.40 11.43 1.25
N TYR A 66 5.26 12.11 1.24
CA TYR A 66 5.11 13.46 1.76
C TYR A 66 3.76 13.60 2.47
N SER A 67 3.80 14.09 3.70
CA SER A 67 2.59 14.39 4.47
C SER A 67 2.36 15.88 4.59
N LEU A 68 1.19 16.28 4.11
CA LEU A 68 0.73 17.65 4.03
C LEU A 68 -0.30 17.91 5.14
N PRO A 69 -0.08 18.92 6.01
CA PRO A 69 -1.07 19.32 7.00
C PRO A 69 -2.22 20.06 6.33
N VAL A 70 -3.45 19.54 6.47
CA VAL A 70 -4.66 20.11 5.82
C VAL A 70 -5.62 20.76 6.80
N ALA A 71 -5.65 20.30 8.05
CA ALA A 71 -6.49 20.86 9.10
C ALA A 71 -5.81 20.79 10.46
N LYS A 72 -6.41 21.36 11.50
CA LYS A 72 -5.82 21.44 12.85
C LYS A 72 -5.36 20.07 13.39
N HIS A 73 -6.03 18.98 13.08
CA HIS A 73 -5.64 17.64 13.53
C HIS A 73 -5.48 16.64 12.39
N PHE A 74 -5.46 17.08 11.13
CA PHE A 74 -5.42 16.15 9.99
C PHE A 74 -4.29 16.47 9.03
N ASN A 75 -3.61 15.43 8.57
CA ASN A 75 -2.67 15.46 7.47
C ASN A 75 -3.15 14.51 6.35
N ILE A 76 -2.84 14.83 5.11
CA ILE A 76 -2.95 13.90 3.99
C ILE A 76 -1.54 13.43 3.65
N ASP A 77 -1.33 12.12 3.71
CA ASP A 77 -0.08 11.44 3.43
C ASP A 77 -0.12 10.81 2.05
N PHE A 78 0.86 11.16 1.21
CA PHE A 78 1.04 10.60 -0.12
C PHE A 78 2.29 9.74 -0.12
N THR A 79 2.13 8.44 -0.40
CA THR A 79 3.24 7.49 -0.37
C THR A 79 3.31 6.72 -1.68
N LEU A 80 4.51 6.65 -2.25
CA LEU A 80 4.84 5.79 -3.38
C LEU A 80 5.92 4.80 -2.95
N GLY A 81 5.80 3.56 -3.40
CA GLY A 81 6.73 2.51 -3.07
C GLY A 81 7.14 1.66 -4.26
N VAL A 82 8.41 1.31 -4.28
CA VAL A 82 9.04 0.42 -5.25
C VAL A 82 9.58 -0.77 -4.50
N GLY A 83 9.33 -1.96 -5.02
CA GLY A 83 9.63 -3.17 -4.30
C GLY A 83 9.57 -4.41 -5.16
N TYR A 84 9.73 -5.52 -4.48
CA TYR A 84 9.61 -6.85 -5.04
C TYR A 84 8.32 -7.50 -4.54
N LEU A 85 7.49 -7.95 -5.48
CA LEU A 85 6.27 -8.68 -5.21
C LEU A 85 6.42 -10.10 -5.73
N THR A 86 6.14 -11.08 -4.87
CA THR A 86 6.21 -12.50 -5.19
C THR A 86 4.96 -13.23 -4.74
N GLY A 87 4.59 -14.26 -5.49
CA GLY A 87 3.55 -15.19 -5.06
C GLY A 87 2.90 -15.93 -6.21
N GLU A 88 2.08 -16.91 -5.84
CA GLU A 88 1.34 -17.73 -6.79
C GLU A 88 0.10 -17.01 -7.29
N TYR A 89 -0.12 -17.11 -8.60
CA TYR A 89 -1.37 -16.73 -9.22
C TYR A 89 -1.89 -17.85 -10.12
N GLN A 90 -3.21 -17.95 -10.19
CA GLN A 90 -3.92 -18.90 -11.03
C GLN A 90 -4.63 -18.16 -12.15
N GLU A 91 -4.43 -18.61 -13.37
CA GLU A 91 -5.20 -18.14 -14.52
C GLU A 91 -6.45 -19.01 -14.68
N TYR A 92 -7.62 -18.38 -14.76
CA TYR A 92 -8.89 -19.03 -15.07
C TYR A 92 -9.53 -18.42 -16.31
N LEU A 93 -10.22 -19.25 -17.10
CA LEU A 93 -11.03 -18.84 -18.23
C LEU A 93 -12.50 -19.17 -17.94
N PRO A 94 -13.42 -18.20 -17.95
CA PRO A 94 -14.85 -18.46 -18.07
C PRO A 94 -15.14 -19.13 -19.42
N VAL A 95 -15.47 -20.42 -19.40
CA VAL A 95 -16.00 -21.17 -20.55
C VAL A 95 -17.39 -21.65 -20.17
N ASP A 96 -18.40 -21.26 -20.95
CA ASP A 96 -19.81 -21.66 -20.76
C ASP A 96 -20.37 -21.44 -19.34
N GLY A 97 -19.99 -20.33 -18.69
CA GLY A 97 -20.44 -19.99 -17.33
C GLY A 97 -19.69 -20.72 -16.20
N CYS A 98 -18.70 -21.54 -16.54
CA CYS A 98 -17.84 -22.24 -15.58
C CYS A 98 -16.42 -21.65 -15.56
N TYR A 99 -15.86 -21.45 -14.37
CA TYR A 99 -14.48 -20.98 -14.18
C TYR A 99 -13.50 -22.14 -14.26
N VAL A 100 -12.86 -22.33 -15.43
CA VAL A 100 -11.92 -23.43 -15.66
C VAL A 100 -10.50 -22.99 -15.33
N TRP A 101 -9.86 -23.67 -14.38
CA TRP A 101 -8.46 -23.48 -14.02
C TRP A 101 -7.54 -23.89 -15.17
N GLN A 102 -6.62 -23.01 -15.56
CA GLN A 102 -5.72 -23.24 -16.70
C GLN A 102 -4.29 -23.54 -16.28
N ALA A 103 -3.74 -22.75 -15.34
CA ALA A 103 -2.37 -22.91 -14.86
C ALA A 103 -2.14 -22.20 -13.53
N THR A 104 -1.24 -22.74 -12.70
CA THR A 104 -0.63 -22.04 -11.58
C THR A 104 0.74 -21.54 -11.99
N LYS A 105 1.00 -20.25 -11.82
CA LYS A 105 2.28 -19.61 -12.14
C LYS A 105 2.82 -18.88 -10.91
N GLN A 106 4.14 -18.84 -10.79
CA GLN A 106 4.83 -18.00 -9.82
C GLN A 106 5.08 -16.64 -10.46
N ARG A 107 4.63 -15.57 -9.80
CA ARG A 107 4.91 -14.19 -10.22
C ARG A 107 6.12 -13.69 -9.47
N HIS A 108 7.07 -13.14 -10.22
CA HIS A 108 8.18 -12.35 -9.71
C HIS A 108 8.11 -10.99 -10.38
N TRP A 109 7.82 -9.95 -9.60
CA TRP A 109 7.69 -8.59 -10.11
C TRP A 109 8.57 -7.65 -9.31
N PHE A 110 9.40 -6.88 -10.00
CA PHE A 110 10.16 -5.79 -9.41
C PHE A 110 9.77 -4.49 -10.09
N GLY A 111 9.34 -3.50 -9.31
CA GLY A 111 8.88 -2.23 -9.85
C GLY A 111 7.98 -1.47 -8.89
N PRO A 112 7.11 -0.58 -9.41
CA PRO A 112 6.11 0.09 -8.60
C PRO A 112 5.17 -0.97 -8.00
N THR A 113 5.08 -1.00 -6.68
CA THR A 113 4.33 -2.01 -5.94
C THR A 113 3.39 -1.41 -4.91
N LYS A 114 3.53 -0.12 -4.61
CA LYS A 114 2.70 0.60 -3.64
C LYS A 114 2.43 2.03 -4.10
N ALA A 115 1.16 2.44 -3.99
CA ALA A 115 0.72 3.82 -4.12
C ALA A 115 -0.42 4.02 -3.11
N GLU A 116 -0.25 4.94 -2.18
CA GLU A 116 -1.13 5.12 -1.02
C GLU A 116 -1.43 6.59 -0.80
N ILE A 117 -2.70 6.88 -0.48
CA ILE A 117 -3.16 8.18 0.00
C ILE A 117 -3.90 7.93 1.30
N SER A 118 -3.38 8.49 2.39
CA SER A 118 -3.86 8.23 3.75
C SER A 118 -4.28 9.53 4.45
N LEU A 119 -5.42 9.50 5.13
CA LEU A 119 -5.82 10.55 6.06
C LEU A 119 -5.25 10.23 7.44
N VAL A 120 -4.31 11.04 7.91
CA VAL A 120 -3.65 10.87 9.21
C VAL A 120 -4.31 11.79 10.23
N TRP A 121 -4.86 11.21 11.30
CA TRP A 121 -5.41 11.95 12.42
C TRP A 121 -4.37 12.10 13.54
N LEU A 122 -4.09 13.35 13.90
CA LEU A 122 -3.17 13.72 14.96
C LEU A 122 -3.93 13.77 16.28
N ILE A 123 -3.74 12.73 17.09
CA ILE A 123 -4.39 12.59 18.40
C ILE A 123 -3.52 13.26 19.47
N GLY A 124 -4.15 14.03 20.36
CA GLY A 124 -3.51 14.69 21.50
C GLY A 124 -3.72 16.21 21.53
N CYS A 125 -3.86 16.78 22.73
CA CYS A 125 -4.18 18.20 22.93
C CYS A 125 -3.17 19.15 22.28
N ASP A 126 -1.89 18.79 22.27
CA ASP A 126 -0.81 19.62 21.72
C ASP A 126 -0.36 19.19 20.32
N ASN A 127 -0.91 18.10 19.76
CA ASN A 127 -0.54 17.61 18.43
C ASN A 127 -1.35 18.30 17.31
N CYS A 128 -1.39 19.63 17.33
CA CYS A 128 -2.17 20.44 16.41
C CYS A 128 -1.30 21.01 15.28
N ASN A 129 -1.82 21.10 14.05
CA ASN A 129 -1.25 21.90 12.98
C ASN A 129 -1.53 23.37 13.28
N ARG A 130 -0.48 24.17 13.47
CA ARG A 130 -0.63 25.62 13.62
C ARG A 130 -1.04 26.19 12.26
N LYS A 131 -2.04 27.08 12.23
CA LYS A 131 -2.43 27.77 10.99
C LYS A 131 -1.22 28.53 10.43
N LYS A 132 -0.82 28.22 9.19
CA LYS A 132 0.04 29.10 8.40
C LYS A 132 -0.84 30.24 7.89
N GLY A 133 -0.74 31.42 8.50
CA GLY A 133 -1.45 32.63 8.09
C GLY A 133 -2.24 33.27 9.22
N GLY A 134 -1.68 34.34 9.78
CA GLY A 134 -2.31 35.12 10.84
C GLY A 134 -1.39 36.19 11.43
N GLU A 135 -0.67 36.95 10.60
CA GLU A 135 -0.32 38.34 10.94
C GLU A 135 -0.94 39.22 9.85
N ARG A 136 -1.77 40.17 10.30
CA ARG A 136 -2.22 41.32 9.54
C ARG A 136 -1.14 42.38 9.58
#